data_AF-D1Z096-F1
#
_entry.id   AF-D1Z096-F1
#
_cell.length_a   1.000
_cell.length_b   1.000
_cell.length_c   1.000
_cell.angle_alpha   90.00
_cell.angle_beta   90.00
_cell.angle_gamma   90.00
#
_symmetry.space_group_name_H-M   'P 1'
#
loop_
_entity.id
_entity.type
_entity.pdbx_description
1 polymer ?
#
loop_
_entity_poly.entity_id
_entity_poly.type
_entity_poly.pdbx_seq_one_letter_code
_entity_poly.pdbx_strand_id
1 'polypeptide(L)' 'MTVETHAIILDQGEDVIHGLYEGMENGELMTKLTQSSFAHITIKNMRFVRIAEAQETGGHGGRSIWVEVTVSF' A
#
# COMPACT_ATOMS: atom_id res chain seq x y z
N MET A 1 -5.22 15.21 -12.11
CA MET A 1 -5.66 13.86 -11.72
C MET A 1 -4.61 12.90 -12.20
N THR A 2 -3.84 12.37 -11.25
CA THR A 2 -2.73 11.43 -11.44
C THR A 2 -3.25 10.03 -11.10
N VAL A 3 -2.79 9.01 -11.81
CA VAL A 3 -3.10 7.60 -11.52
C VAL A 3 -1.77 6.87 -11.33
N GLU A 4 -1.63 6.16 -10.22
CA GLU A 4 -0.44 5.39 -9.89
C GLU A 4 -0.84 3.98 -9.39
N THR A 5 0.02 3.00 -9.66
CA THR A 5 -0.15 1.63 -9.17
C THR A 5 1.02 1.30 -8.26
N HIS A 6 0.71 0.83 -7.06
CA HIS A 6 1.68 0.51 -6.02
C HIS A 6 1.54 -0.93 -5.58
N ALA A 7 2.67 -1.60 -5.36
CA ALA A 7 2.72 -2.87 -4.66
C ALA A 7 3.05 -2.59 -3.20
N ILE A 8 2.14 -2.98 -2.29
CA ILE A 8 2.32 -2.83 -0.85
C ILE A 8 2.12 -4.17 -0.15
N ILE A 9 2.78 -4.32 1.00
CA ILE A 9 2.52 -5.39 1.93
C ILE A 9 1.50 -4.87 2.95
N LEU A 10 0.44 -5.64 3.20
CA LEU A 10 -0.55 -5.34 4.23
C LEU A 10 -0.60 -6.47 5.23
N ASP A 11 -0.71 -6.15 6.51
CA ASP A 11 -1.06 -7.14 7.51
C ASP A 11 -2.52 -7.57 7.40
N GLN A 12 -2.79 -8.79 7.87
CA GLN A 12 -4.15 -9.29 7.91
C GLN A 12 -5.04 -8.38 8.77
N GLY A 13 -6.05 -7.78 8.13
CA GLY A 13 -7.00 -6.86 8.77
C GLY A 13 -6.58 -5.40 8.72
N GLU A 14 -5.43 -5.08 8.13
CA GLU A 14 -4.98 -3.71 7.89
C GLU A 14 -5.76 -3.05 6.74
N ASP A 15 -5.96 -1.75 6.86
CA ASP A 15 -6.61 -0.95 5.82
C ASP A 15 -5.60 -0.54 4.72
N VAL A 16 -6.01 -0.64 3.47
CA VAL A 16 -5.18 -0.35 2.29
C VAL A 16 -4.68 1.09 2.27
N ILE A 17 -5.52 2.04 2.70
CA ILE A 17 -5.15 3.46 2.73
C ILE A 17 -4.08 3.68 3.79
N HIS A 18 -4.18 2.98 4.92
CA HIS A 18 -3.16 3.02 5.96
C HIS A 18 -1.82 2.49 5.45
N GLY A 19 -1.79 1.31 4.84
CA GLY A 19 -0.54 0.76 4.30
C GLY A 19 0.07 1.59 3.17
N LEU A 20 -0.75 2.24 2.33
CA LEU A 20 -0.24 3.24 1.36
C LEU A 20 0.38 4.45 2.05
N TYR A 21 -0.21 4.92 3.15
CA TYR A 21 0.30 6.05 3.91
C TYR A 21 1.63 5.71 4.59
N GLU A 22 1.71 4.57 5.27
CA GLU A 22 2.94 4.12 5.92
C GLU A 22 4.05 3.85 4.90
N GLY A 23 3.76 3.16 3.80
CA GLY A 23 4.74 2.91 2.73
C GLY A 23 5.25 4.20 2.09
N MET A 24 4.42 5.25 2.01
CA MET A 24 4.85 6.58 1.58
C MET A 24 5.74 7.26 2.63
N GLU A 25 5.35 7.27 3.91
CA GLU A 25 6.12 7.90 5.00
C GLU A 25 7.48 7.23 5.20
N ASN A 26 7.53 5.91 5.08
CA ASN A 26 8.75 5.11 5.23
C ASN A 26 9.66 5.18 3.98
N GLY A 27 9.20 5.81 2.89
CA GLY A 27 9.94 5.91 1.62
C GLY A 27 10.03 4.59 0.85
N GLU A 28 9.18 3.63 1.18
CA GLU A 28 9.09 2.33 0.51
C GLU A 28 8.32 2.42 -0.81
N LEU A 29 7.50 3.47 -0.95
CA LEU A 29 6.76 3.78 -2.17
C LEU A 29 7.45 4.89 -2.96
N MET A 30 7.84 4.58 -4.20
CA MET A 30 8.15 5.62 -5.17
C MET A 30 6.84 6.16 -5.75
N THR A 31 6.35 7.27 -5.19
CA THR A 31 5.02 7.82 -5.49
C THR A 31 5.01 9.35 -5.53
N LYS A 32 4.02 9.93 -6.21
CA LYS A 32 3.68 11.36 -6.09
C LYS A 32 2.62 11.64 -5.03
N LEU A 33 2.14 10.60 -4.33
CA LEU A 33 1.31 10.78 -3.15
C LEU A 33 2.05 11.65 -2.15
N THR A 34 1.31 12.57 -1.55
CA THR A 34 1.74 13.35 -0.40
C THR A 34 0.69 13.16 0.67
N GLN A 35 1.00 13.52 1.92
CA GLN A 35 0.02 13.49 3.00
C GLN A 35 -1.29 14.23 2.64
N SER A 36 -1.19 15.36 1.91
CA SER A 36 -2.37 16.11 1.46
C SER A 36 -3.21 15.37 0.41
N SER A 37 -2.60 14.50 -0.39
CA SER A 37 -3.29 13.72 -1.44
C SER A 37 -4.24 12.67 -0.85
N PHE A 38 -3.99 12.18 0.38
CA PHE A 38 -4.82 11.15 1.02
C PHE A 38 -6.25 11.59 1.34
N ALA A 39 -6.51 12.90 1.47
CA ALA A 39 -7.88 13.40 1.60
C ALA A 39 -8.72 13.22 0.31
N HIS A 40 -8.05 12.99 -0.83
CA HIS A 40 -8.68 12.95 -2.15
C HIS A 40 -8.36 11.67 -2.93
N ILE A 41 -7.72 10.69 -2.28
CA ILE A 41 -7.37 9.42 -2.89
C ILE A 41 -8.63 8.59 -3.18
N THR A 42 -8.67 7.99 -4.36
CA THR A 42 -9.69 6.99 -4.71
C THR A 42 -9.00 5.71 -5.17
N ILE A 43 -9.31 4.59 -4.52
CA ILE A 43 -8.87 3.27 -4.97
C ILE A 43 -9.67 2.91 -6.23
N LYS A 44 -8.96 2.75 -7.35
CA LYS A 44 -9.55 2.38 -8.64
C LYS A 44 -9.55 0.88 -8.85
N ASN A 45 -8.51 0.21 -8.38
CA ASN A 45 -8.37 -1.23 -8.46
C ASN A 45 -7.53 -1.74 -7.30
N MET A 46 -7.79 -2.98 -6.89
CA MET A 46 -7.01 -3.69 -5.89
C MET A 46 -6.94 -5.15 -6.30
N ARG A 47 -5.71 -5.68 -6.33
CA ARG A 47 -5.45 -7.06 -6.71
C ARG A 47 -4.58 -7.74 -5.66
N PHE A 48 -5.06 -8.86 -5.16
CA PHE A 48 -4.22 -9.78 -4.39
C PHE A 48 -3.16 -10.41 -5.30
N VAL A 49 -1.89 -10.32 -4.88
CA VAL A 49 -0.76 -10.90 -5.60
C VAL A 49 -0.38 -12.24 -4.98
N ARG A 50 -0.02 -12.24 -3.69
CA ARG A 50 0.38 -13.44 -2.93
C ARG A 50 0.43 -13.15 -1.43
N ILE A 51 0.68 -14.19 -0.64
CA ILE A 51 1.07 -14.04 0.78
C ILE A 51 2.54 -13.61 0.82
N ALA A 52 2.87 -12.63 1.67
CA ALA A 52 4.24 -12.18 1.86
C ALA A 52 5.04 -13.21 2.66
N GLU A 53 6.31 -13.38 2.30
CA GLU A 53 7.21 -14.26 3.05
C GLU A 53 7.72 -13.54 4.30
N ALA A 54 7.99 -14.28 5.38
CA ALA A 54 8.40 -13.69 6.67
C ALA A 54 9.67 -12.82 6.59
N GLN A 55 10.49 -13.01 5.55
CA GLN A 55 11.68 -12.20 5.29
C GLN A 55 11.37 -10.84 4.62
N GLU A 56 10.20 -10.71 4.00
CA GLU A 56 9.74 -9.50 3.30
C GLU A 56 8.94 -8.57 4.21
N THR A 57 8.49 -9.08 5.36
CA THR A 57 7.57 -8.37 6.24
C THR A 57 8.26 -7.55 7.32
N GLY A 58 9.59 -7.33 7.26
CA GLY A 58 10.27 -6.33 8.11
C GLY A 58 10.08 -6.45 9.64
N GLY A 59 9.60 -7.58 10.17
CA GLY A 59 9.25 -7.75 11.59
C GLY A 59 7.76 -7.77 11.91
N HIS A 60 6.87 -7.74 10.92
CA HIS A 60 5.44 -7.96 11.14
C HIS A 60 5.22 -9.42 11.58
N GLY A 61 4.68 -9.60 12.79
CA GLY A 61 4.50 -10.92 13.42
C GLY A 61 3.30 -11.73 12.90
N GLY A 62 2.64 -11.29 11.84
CA GLY A 62 1.38 -11.84 11.32
C GLY A 62 1.48 -12.40 9.90
N ARG A 63 0.32 -12.84 9.36
CA ARG A 63 0.20 -13.21 7.94
C ARG A 63 0.01 -11.93 7.12
N SER A 64 1.07 -11.43 6.49
CA SER A 64 0.96 -10.28 5.60
C SER A 64 0.72 -10.72 4.15
N ILE A 65 0.10 -9.87 3.35
CA ILE A 65 -0.24 -10.11 1.95
C ILE A 65 0.34 -9.03 1.06
N TRP A 66 0.82 -9.43 -0.11
CA TRP A 66 1.15 -8.50 -1.19
C TRP A 66 -0.11 -8.17 -1.97
N VAL A 67 -0.38 -6.87 -2.09
CA VAL A 67 -1.46 -6.35 -2.91
C VAL A 67 -0.91 -5.30 -3.88
N GLU A 68 -1.46 -5.31 -5.08
CA GLU A 68 -1.25 -4.25 -6.07
C GLU A 68 -2.49 -3.35 -6.05
N VAL A 69 -2.29 -2.07 -5.78
CA VAL A 69 -3.36 -1.09 -5.62
C VAL A 69 -3.15 0.04 -6.60
N THR A 70 -4.17 0.29 -7.43
CA THR A 70 -4.20 1.45 -8.33
C THR A 70 -5.03 2.54 -7.69
N VAL A 71 -4.44 3.72 -7.55
CA VAL A 71 -5.05 4.88 -6.90
C VAL A 71 -5.07 6.09 -7.83
N SER A 72 -6.08 6.94 -7.67
CA SER A 72 -6.12 8.26 -8.30
C SER A 72 -6.20 9.37 -7.27
N PHE A 73 -5.44 10.45 -7.50
CA PHE A 73 -5.39 11.64 -6.65
C PHE A 73 -5.04 12.90 -7.45
#